data_AF-A0A352KKV8-F1
#
_entry.id   AF-A0A352KKV8-F1
#
_cell.length_a   1.000
_cell.length_b   1.000
_cell.length_c   1.000
_cell.angle_alpha   90.00
_cell.angle_beta   90.00
_cell.angle_gamma   90.00
#
_symmetry.space_group_name_H-M   'P 1'
#
loop_
_entity.id
_entity.type
_entity.pdbx_description
1 polymer ?
#
loop_
_entity_poly.entity_id
_entity_poly.type
_entity_poly.pdbx_seq_one_letter_code
_entity_poly.pdbx_strand_id
1 'polypeptide(L)'
;MSQSNPPYDKATPPLDYAAAGVNIDAGNQLVEKIKSSVKRTTRAEVLGNLGGFAGLFAIPPNRYQEPVMVTGTDGVGTKLKLAQSLDRHQTIGIDLVAMCVNDILVQGAEPVLFLDYFATGQLSVDTAAAVIEGIAEGCHQAGAALIGGETAEMPGMYALGEYDLAGFTVGLVERNQIIDGSQVQAGDHLIGLASSGLHSNGYSLVRKILEINDESLAQPFGD
;
A
#
# COMPACT_ATOMS: atom_id res chain seq x y z
N MET A 1 18.66 52.23 -40.26
CA MET A 1 18.79 50.79 -39.94
C MET A 1 17.82 50.48 -38.82
N SER A 2 16.56 50.14 -39.15
CA SER A 2 15.57 49.69 -38.18
C SER A 2 15.75 48.19 -37.96
N GLN A 3 16.12 47.79 -36.75
CA GLN A 3 16.09 46.37 -36.39
C GLN A 3 14.65 45.99 -36.01
N SER A 4 14.07 45.12 -36.82
CA SER A 4 12.80 44.44 -36.56
C SER A 4 13.00 43.38 -35.47
N ASN A 5 12.28 43.48 -34.36
CA ASN A 5 12.15 42.35 -33.42
C ASN A 5 11.36 41.21 -34.09
N PRO A 6 11.74 39.93 -33.89
CA PRO A 6 10.94 38.81 -34.37
C PRO A 6 9.67 38.66 -33.52
N PRO A 7 8.57 38.13 -34.07
CA PRO A 7 7.39 37.83 -33.28
C PRO A 7 7.68 36.56 -32.46
N TYR A 8 7.85 36.71 -31.15
CA TYR A 8 7.71 35.59 -30.23
C TYR A 8 6.22 35.31 -30.05
N ASP A 9 5.67 34.48 -30.94
CA ASP A 9 4.38 33.86 -30.70
C ASP A 9 4.54 32.34 -30.84
N LYS A 10 5.07 31.74 -29.77
CA LYS A 10 4.78 30.34 -29.46
C LYS A 10 3.80 30.42 -28.30
N ALA A 11 2.52 30.25 -28.60
CA ALA A 11 1.50 30.02 -27.58
C ALA A 11 1.95 28.82 -26.73
N THR A 12 2.46 29.10 -25.53
CA THR A 12 2.66 28.07 -24.51
C THR A 12 1.27 27.51 -24.22
N PRO A 13 1.03 26.19 -24.36
CA PRO A 13 -0.26 25.63 -24.01
C PRO A 13 -0.57 26.00 -22.55
N PRO A 14 -1.85 26.28 -22.21
CA PRO A 14 -2.22 26.67 -20.86
C PRO A 14 -1.73 25.60 -19.87
N LEU A 15 -0.98 26.03 -18.86
CA LEU A 15 -0.59 25.19 -17.72
C LEU A 15 -1.84 24.92 -16.89
N ASP A 16 -2.49 23.79 -17.15
CA ASP A 16 -3.50 23.21 -16.27
C ASP A 16 -2.98 21.91 -15.62
N TYR A 17 -3.69 21.41 -14.61
CA TYR A 17 -3.30 20.20 -13.89
C TYR A 17 -3.21 18.98 -14.83
N ALA A 18 -4.02 18.95 -15.89
CA ALA A 18 -3.97 17.90 -16.91
C ALA A 18 -2.67 18.00 -17.75
N ALA A 19 -2.22 19.20 -18.10
CA ALA A 19 -0.94 19.45 -18.75
C ALA A 19 0.27 19.13 -17.86
N ALA A 20 0.08 19.13 -16.53
CA ALA A 20 1.05 18.61 -15.56
C ALA A 20 0.96 17.08 -15.36
N GLY A 21 0.04 16.41 -16.07
CA GLY A 21 -0.14 14.96 -16.04
C GLY A 21 -1.09 14.43 -14.95
N VAL A 22 -1.90 15.29 -14.32
CA VAL A 22 -2.86 14.90 -13.29
C VAL A 22 -4.25 14.71 -13.89
N ASN A 23 -4.77 13.48 -13.88
CA ASN A 23 -6.08 13.16 -14.45
C ASN A 23 -7.14 12.94 -13.35
N ILE A 24 -7.93 13.98 -13.08
CA ILE A 24 -9.01 13.97 -12.07
C ILE A 24 -10.10 12.93 -12.41
N ASP A 25 -10.42 12.75 -13.70
CA ASP A 25 -11.43 11.79 -14.14
C ASP A 25 -11.00 10.34 -13.89
N ALA A 26 -9.71 10.04 -14.08
CA ALA A 26 -9.15 8.72 -13.76
C ALA A 26 -9.21 8.43 -12.26
N GLY A 27 -8.96 9.43 -11.41
CA GLY A 27 -9.15 9.32 -9.96
C GLY A 27 -10.60 8.98 -9.58
N ASN A 28 -11.58 9.67 -10.17
CA ASN A 28 -13.00 9.39 -9.91
C ASN A 28 -13.41 7.99 -10.37
N GLN A 29 -12.94 7.55 -11.54
CA GLN A 29 -13.19 6.20 -12.04
C GLN A 29 -12.58 5.13 -11.13
N LEU A 30 -11.37 5.36 -10.62
CA LEU A 30 -10.71 4.47 -9.67
C LEU A 30 -11.55 4.33 -8.40
N VAL A 31 -11.98 5.44 -7.81
CA VAL A 31 -12.81 5.44 -6.59
C VAL A 31 -14.09 4.62 -6.76
N GLU A 32 -14.82 4.79 -7.87
CA GLU A 32 -16.04 4.01 -8.11
C GLU A 32 -15.74 2.52 -8.32
N LYS A 33 -14.62 2.17 -8.96
CA LYS A 33 -14.24 0.77 -9.20
C LYS A 33 -13.91 0.02 -7.91
N ILE A 34 -13.18 0.65 -6.98
CA ILE A 34 -12.72 0.01 -5.74
C ILE A 34 -13.77 0.05 -4.60
N LYS A 35 -14.83 0.84 -4.76
CA LYS A 35 -15.81 1.15 -3.71
C LYS A 35 -16.37 -0.06 -2.98
N SER A 36 -16.69 -1.13 -3.72
CA SER A 36 -17.25 -2.36 -3.13
C SER A 36 -16.21 -3.12 -2.29
N SER A 37 -14.98 -3.22 -2.77
CA SER A 37 -13.85 -3.84 -2.09
C SER A 37 -13.50 -3.11 -0.80
N VAL A 38 -13.45 -1.77 -0.84
CA VAL A 38 -13.17 -0.96 0.35
C VAL A 38 -14.31 -1.06 1.37
N LYS A 39 -15.57 -1.00 0.93
CA LYS A 39 -16.75 -1.14 1.80
C LYS A 39 -16.78 -2.46 2.58
N ARG A 40 -16.25 -3.54 2.00
CA ARG A 40 -16.13 -4.85 2.67
C ARG A 40 -15.20 -4.82 3.90
N THR A 41 -14.26 -3.87 3.95
CA THR A 41 -13.33 -3.71 5.08
C THR A 41 -13.93 -2.90 6.24
N THR A 42 -15.09 -2.27 6.04
CA THR A 42 -15.68 -1.38 7.04
C THR A 42 -15.96 -2.11 8.35
N ARG A 43 -15.67 -1.41 9.45
CA ARG A 43 -15.98 -1.84 10.81
C ARG A 43 -17.01 -0.90 11.45
N ALA A 44 -17.61 -1.35 12.56
CA ALA A 44 -18.61 -0.56 13.30
C ALA A 44 -18.03 0.74 13.89
N GLU A 45 -16.72 0.76 14.14
CA GLU A 45 -15.97 1.90 14.65
C GLU A 45 -15.71 2.98 13.60
N VAL A 46 -15.85 2.68 12.31
CA VAL A 46 -15.62 3.65 11.23
C VAL A 46 -16.76 4.67 11.22
N LEU A 47 -16.42 5.96 11.29
CA LEU A 47 -17.38 7.05 11.28
C LEU A 47 -17.40 7.75 9.92
N GLY A 48 -18.54 7.69 9.23
CA GLY A 48 -18.71 8.30 7.91
C GLY A 48 -18.48 7.33 6.75
N ASN A 49 -18.22 7.87 5.56
CA ASN A 49 -18.04 7.11 4.32
C ASN A 49 -16.68 7.42 3.68
N LEU A 50 -16.23 6.53 2.81
CA LEU A 50 -15.08 6.76 1.94
C LEU A 50 -15.29 8.00 1.06
N GLY A 51 -14.26 8.83 0.88
CA GLY A 51 -14.29 10.03 0.04
C GLY A 51 -14.32 11.38 0.79
N GLY A 52 -14.22 11.37 2.12
CA GLY A 52 -13.92 12.59 2.90
C GLY A 52 -12.42 12.93 2.87
N PHE A 53 -12.05 14.16 3.25
CA PHE A 53 -10.65 14.61 3.37
C PHE A 53 -9.81 13.78 4.36
N ALA A 54 -10.47 13.08 5.29
CA ALA A 54 -9.85 12.21 6.27
C ALA A 54 -10.82 11.10 6.69
N GLY A 55 -10.28 9.93 7.04
CA GLY A 55 -11.03 8.86 7.69
C GLY A 55 -11.16 9.11 9.19
N LEU A 56 -12.29 8.69 9.78
CA LEU A 56 -12.55 8.81 11.22
C LEU A 56 -12.79 7.41 11.80
N PHE A 57 -12.17 7.15 12.95
CA PHE A 57 -12.30 5.87 13.66
C PHE A 57 -12.56 6.13 15.15
N ALA A 58 -13.67 5.61 15.67
CA ALA A 58 -13.99 5.67 17.09
C ALA A 58 -13.24 4.58 17.86
N ILE A 59 -12.57 4.97 18.95
CA ILE A 59 -12.03 4.00 19.92
C ILE A 59 -13.23 3.35 20.63
N PRO A 60 -13.42 2.01 20.56
CA PRO A 60 -14.60 1.36 21.12
C PRO A 60 -14.78 1.67 22.62
N PRO A 61 -15.92 2.26 23.04
CA PRO A 61 -16.16 2.54 24.45
C PRO A 61 -16.28 1.22 25.22
N ASN A 62 -15.60 1.14 26.37
CA ASN A 62 -15.58 -0.01 27.28
C ASN A 62 -14.80 -1.26 26.83
N ARG A 63 -14.11 -1.23 25.68
CA ARG A 63 -13.20 -2.32 25.28
C ARG A 63 -11.81 -2.22 25.91
N TYR A 64 -11.34 -0.99 26.10
CA TYR A 64 -10.03 -0.66 26.64
C TYR A 64 -10.18 0.28 27.85
N GLN A 65 -9.37 0.08 28.89
CA GLN A 65 -9.26 0.98 30.04
C GLN A 65 -8.23 2.07 29.76
N GLU A 66 -7.03 1.70 29.32
CA GLU A 66 -5.95 2.60 28.91
C GLU A 66 -5.47 2.26 27.49
N PRO A 67 -6.26 2.59 26.45
CA PRO A 67 -5.89 2.27 25.08
C PRO A 67 -4.60 2.98 24.68
N VAL A 68 -3.67 2.23 24.09
CA VAL A 68 -2.45 2.71 23.44
C VAL A 68 -2.55 2.46 21.95
N MET A 69 -2.25 3.48 21.15
CA MET A 69 -2.14 3.35 19.70
C MET A 69 -0.75 2.84 19.33
N VAL A 70 -0.71 1.81 18.50
CA VAL A 70 0.52 1.30 17.89
C VAL A 70 0.43 1.57 16.40
N THR A 71 1.38 2.31 15.85
CA THR A 71 1.38 2.71 14.43
C THR A 71 2.53 2.06 13.70
N GLY A 72 2.30 1.65 12.45
CA GLY A 72 3.34 1.10 11.58
C GLY A 72 3.21 1.68 10.18
N THR A 73 4.34 1.77 9.48
CA THR A 73 4.36 2.10 8.06
C THR A 73 5.41 1.24 7.38
N ASP A 74 5.08 0.75 6.19
CA ASP A 74 6.00 -0.05 5.39
C ASP A 74 5.65 0.07 3.90
N GLY A 75 6.56 -0.38 3.06
CA GLY A 75 6.35 -0.60 1.64
C GLY A 75 6.46 -2.08 1.29
N VAL A 76 6.16 -2.41 0.03
CA VAL A 76 6.35 -3.78 -0.48
C VAL A 76 7.82 -4.07 -0.78
N GLY A 77 8.60 -3.03 -1.16
CA GLY A 77 9.99 -3.16 -1.56
C GLY A 77 10.16 -3.76 -2.96
N THR A 78 11.30 -4.39 -3.21
CA THR A 78 11.72 -4.77 -4.58
C THR A 78 10.93 -5.93 -5.20
N LYS A 79 10.00 -6.55 -4.45
CA LYS A 79 8.99 -7.47 -4.98
C LYS A 79 8.09 -6.79 -6.02
N LEU A 80 7.85 -5.47 -5.90
CA LEU A 80 7.10 -4.68 -6.88
C LEU A 80 7.62 -4.83 -8.31
N LYS A 81 8.95 -4.93 -8.47
CA LYS A 81 9.56 -5.10 -9.80
C LYS A 81 9.15 -6.41 -10.46
N LEU A 82 8.98 -7.49 -9.68
CA LEU A 82 8.46 -8.75 -10.23
C LEU A 82 6.98 -8.64 -10.57
N ALA A 83 6.17 -8.07 -9.69
CA ALA A 83 4.74 -7.85 -9.92
C ALA A 83 4.50 -7.04 -11.22
N GLN A 84 5.27 -5.98 -11.42
CA GLN A 84 5.26 -5.15 -12.63
C GLN A 84 5.72 -5.91 -13.87
N SER A 85 6.85 -6.63 -13.79
CA SER A 85 7.37 -7.40 -14.93
C SER A 85 6.47 -8.55 -15.38
N LEU A 86 5.65 -9.08 -14.47
CA LEU A 86 4.75 -10.20 -14.71
C LEU A 86 3.32 -9.76 -15.00
N ASP A 87 3.02 -8.45 -14.95
CA ASP A 87 1.65 -7.91 -15.05
C ASP A 87 0.68 -8.55 -14.04
N ARG A 88 1.16 -8.75 -12.80
CA ARG A 88 0.44 -9.43 -11.71
C ARG A 88 0.36 -8.55 -10.47
N HIS A 89 -0.76 -7.85 -10.34
CA HIS A 89 -0.94 -6.79 -9.33
C HIS A 89 -1.91 -7.16 -8.21
N GLN A 90 -2.74 -8.19 -8.40
CA GLN A 90 -3.91 -8.50 -7.56
C GLN A 90 -3.56 -8.89 -6.12
N THR A 91 -2.32 -9.34 -5.88
CA THR A 91 -1.87 -9.86 -4.57
C THR A 91 -0.87 -8.96 -3.88
N ILE A 92 -0.30 -7.98 -4.58
CA ILE A 92 0.78 -7.14 -4.04
C ILE A 92 0.29 -6.20 -2.94
N GLY A 93 -1.00 -5.85 -2.97
CA GLY A 93 -1.65 -5.11 -1.89
C GLY A 93 -1.81 -5.93 -0.61
N ILE A 94 -1.94 -7.25 -0.71
CA ILE A 94 -1.97 -8.14 0.47
C ILE A 94 -0.59 -8.12 1.14
N ASP A 95 0.49 -8.19 0.35
CA ASP A 95 1.85 -8.09 0.86
C ASP A 95 2.08 -6.77 1.62
N LEU A 96 1.59 -5.65 1.06
CA LEU A 96 1.70 -4.33 1.69
C LEU A 96 1.05 -4.30 3.08
N VAL A 97 -0.20 -4.80 3.17
CA VAL A 97 -0.94 -4.84 4.44
C VAL A 97 -0.26 -5.78 5.43
N ALA A 98 0.17 -6.96 4.98
CA ALA A 98 0.80 -7.96 5.84
C ALA A 98 2.10 -7.44 6.46
N MET A 99 2.94 -6.72 5.71
CA MET A 99 4.16 -6.10 6.23
C MET A 99 3.85 -5.15 7.39
N CYS A 100 2.93 -4.21 7.17
CA CYS A 100 2.56 -3.23 8.19
C CYS A 100 1.87 -3.89 9.41
N VAL A 101 0.91 -4.78 9.17
CA VAL A 101 0.09 -5.38 10.23
C VAL A 101 0.90 -6.32 11.12
N ASN A 102 1.79 -7.14 10.54
CA ASN A 102 2.61 -8.06 11.31
C ASN A 102 3.54 -7.31 12.29
N ASP A 103 4.02 -6.11 11.93
CA ASP A 103 4.89 -5.30 12.79
C ASP A 103 4.20 -4.73 14.03
N ILE A 104 2.89 -4.51 13.98
CA ILE A 104 2.13 -4.07 15.15
C ILE A 104 1.62 -5.26 15.98
N LEU A 105 1.35 -6.40 15.35
CA LEU A 105 0.91 -7.63 16.02
C LEU A 105 1.94 -8.13 17.04
N VAL A 106 3.23 -7.97 16.78
CA VAL A 106 4.30 -8.41 17.70
C VAL A 106 4.30 -7.66 19.03
N GLN A 107 3.66 -6.49 19.12
CA GLN A 107 3.47 -5.74 20.37
C GLN A 107 2.15 -6.09 21.07
N GLY A 108 1.37 -7.03 20.52
CA GLY A 108 0.05 -7.42 21.04
C GLY A 108 -1.09 -6.51 20.57
N ALA A 109 -0.88 -5.64 19.59
CA ALA A 109 -1.91 -4.72 19.10
C ALA A 109 -2.89 -5.40 18.14
N GLU A 110 -4.18 -5.13 18.30
CA GLU A 110 -5.20 -5.44 17.30
C GLU A 110 -5.14 -4.39 16.17
N PRO A 111 -4.93 -4.78 14.90
CA PRO A 111 -5.06 -3.87 13.77
C PRO A 111 -6.50 -3.37 13.65
N VAL A 112 -6.69 -2.05 13.54
CA VAL A 112 -8.03 -1.46 13.47
C VAL A 112 -8.30 -0.68 12.20
N LEU A 113 -7.29 0.01 11.66
CA LEU A 113 -7.41 0.77 10.43
C LEU A 113 -6.12 0.74 9.62
N PHE A 114 -6.27 0.99 8.32
CA PHE A 114 -5.22 1.04 7.34
C PHE A 114 -5.42 2.24 6.40
N LEU A 115 -4.32 2.85 5.98
CA LEU A 115 -4.27 3.80 4.86
C LEU A 115 -3.19 3.39 3.86
N ASP A 116 -3.39 3.74 2.60
CA ASP A 116 -2.41 3.50 1.54
C ASP A 116 -2.01 4.77 0.80
N TYR A 117 -0.82 4.75 0.22
CA TYR A 117 -0.33 5.76 -0.71
C TYR A 117 0.18 5.06 -1.97
N PHE A 118 -0.46 5.36 -3.09
CA PHE A 118 -0.13 4.83 -4.42
C PHE A 118 0.53 5.93 -5.25
N ALA A 119 1.79 5.74 -5.63
CA ALA A 119 2.51 6.67 -6.50
C ALA A 119 2.83 6.02 -7.84
N THR A 120 2.64 6.73 -8.95
CA THR A 120 2.93 6.21 -10.30
C THR A 120 3.38 7.31 -11.25
N GLY A 121 4.06 6.94 -12.33
CA GLY A 121 4.41 7.88 -13.40
C GLY A 121 3.21 8.28 -14.24
N GLN A 122 2.26 7.36 -14.41
CA GLN A 122 0.98 7.57 -15.08
C GLN A 122 -0.04 6.59 -14.50
N LEU A 123 -1.26 7.07 -14.21
CA LEU A 123 -2.31 6.24 -13.63
C LEU A 123 -2.93 5.30 -14.67
N SER A 124 -2.75 4.01 -14.45
CA SER A 124 -3.59 2.95 -15.03
C SER A 124 -4.67 2.60 -14.02
N VAL A 125 -5.93 2.94 -14.33
CA VAL A 125 -7.09 2.66 -13.46
C VAL A 125 -7.22 1.17 -13.17
N ASP A 126 -6.95 0.31 -14.16
CA ASP A 126 -7.05 -1.14 -13.99
C ASP A 126 -5.97 -1.70 -13.06
N THR A 127 -4.73 -1.23 -13.23
CA THR A 127 -3.61 -1.63 -12.38
C THR A 127 -3.80 -1.13 -10.95
N ALA A 128 -4.13 0.16 -10.76
CA ALA A 128 -4.37 0.74 -9.44
C ALA A 128 -5.54 0.05 -8.74
N ALA A 129 -6.64 -0.24 -9.45
CA ALA A 129 -7.77 -0.97 -8.88
C ALA A 129 -7.36 -2.38 -8.43
N ALA A 130 -6.60 -3.13 -9.24
CA ALA A 130 -6.13 -4.46 -8.87
C ALA A 130 -5.24 -4.45 -7.61
N VAL A 131 -4.39 -3.42 -7.47
CA VAL A 131 -3.57 -3.25 -6.25
C VAL A 131 -4.46 -2.94 -5.04
N ILE A 132 -5.35 -1.96 -5.14
CA ILE A 132 -6.19 -1.52 -4.03
C ILE A 132 -7.20 -2.61 -3.63
N GLU A 133 -7.70 -3.40 -4.57
CA GLU A 133 -8.50 -4.59 -4.29
C GLU A 133 -7.71 -5.61 -3.45
N GLY A 134 -6.42 -5.79 -3.75
CA GLY A 134 -5.50 -6.59 -2.94
C GLY A 134 -5.25 -5.99 -1.55
N ILE A 135 -5.13 -4.66 -1.43
CA ILE A 135 -5.03 -3.97 -0.13
C ILE A 135 -6.31 -4.22 0.68
N ALA A 136 -7.47 -4.03 0.07
CA ALA A 136 -8.75 -4.27 0.71
C ALA A 136 -8.90 -5.74 1.16
N GLU A 137 -8.40 -6.70 0.38
CA GLU A 137 -8.34 -8.10 0.77
C GLU A 137 -7.41 -8.32 1.98
N GLY A 138 -6.21 -7.75 1.97
CA GLY A 138 -5.30 -7.81 3.11
C GLY A 138 -5.91 -7.21 4.38
N CYS A 139 -6.58 -6.07 4.26
CA CYS A 139 -7.29 -5.42 5.36
C CYS A 139 -8.43 -6.31 5.89
N HIS A 140 -9.20 -6.94 5.00
CA HIS A 140 -10.25 -7.88 5.37
C HIS A 140 -9.70 -9.07 6.17
N GLN A 141 -8.58 -9.66 5.74
CA GLN A 141 -7.91 -10.75 6.46
C GLN A 141 -7.36 -10.30 7.82
N ALA A 142 -6.81 -9.09 7.90
CA ALA A 142 -6.30 -8.50 9.14
C ALA A 142 -7.41 -8.03 10.10
N GLY A 143 -8.67 -7.99 9.64
CA GLY A 143 -9.77 -7.37 10.36
C GLY A 143 -9.66 -5.85 10.46
N ALA A 144 -8.80 -5.19 9.68
CA ALA A 144 -8.63 -3.74 9.69
C ALA A 144 -9.57 -3.06 8.67
N ALA A 145 -9.98 -1.83 8.97
CA ALA A 145 -10.72 -1.01 8.00
C ALA A 145 -9.76 -0.24 7.08
N LEU A 146 -9.94 -0.33 5.76
CA LEU A 146 -9.30 0.58 4.82
C LEU A 146 -10.09 1.90 4.80
N ILE A 147 -9.60 2.92 5.52
CA ILE A 147 -10.40 4.13 5.80
C ILE A 147 -10.04 5.33 4.93
N GLY A 148 -8.96 5.23 4.16
CA GLY A 148 -8.51 6.29 3.26
C GLY A 148 -7.22 5.90 2.56
N GLY A 149 -6.87 6.66 1.54
CA GLY A 149 -5.63 6.52 0.81
C GLY A 149 -5.47 7.67 -0.17
N GLU A 150 -4.32 7.73 -0.82
CA GLU A 150 -4.00 8.78 -1.80
C GLU A 150 -3.38 8.18 -3.06
N THR A 151 -3.72 8.74 -4.22
CA THR A 151 -3.18 8.32 -5.52
C THR A 151 -2.50 9.50 -6.20
N ALA A 152 -1.19 9.41 -6.37
CA ALA A 152 -0.37 10.48 -6.93
C ALA A 152 0.23 10.10 -8.29
N GLU A 153 -0.10 10.87 -9.32
CA GLU A 153 0.57 10.85 -10.62
C GLU A 153 1.76 11.82 -10.60
N MET A 154 2.98 11.29 -10.76
CA MET A 154 4.22 12.05 -10.69
C MET A 154 5.08 11.77 -11.92
N PRO A 155 4.66 12.24 -13.12
CA PRO A 155 5.45 12.07 -14.33
C PRO A 155 6.84 12.71 -14.17
N GLY A 156 7.88 11.97 -14.55
CA GLY A 156 9.27 12.40 -14.38
C GLY A 156 9.93 11.98 -13.06
N MET A 157 9.15 11.53 -12.07
CA MET A 157 9.69 10.84 -10.89
C MET A 157 9.71 9.32 -11.09
N TYR A 158 8.60 8.77 -11.59
CA TYR A 158 8.45 7.35 -11.90
C TYR A 158 8.43 7.12 -13.41
N ALA A 159 9.03 6.00 -13.84
CA ALA A 159 8.93 5.58 -15.24
C ALA A 159 7.50 5.11 -15.56
N LEU A 160 7.14 5.14 -16.85
CA LEU A 160 5.84 4.65 -17.29
C LEU A 160 5.65 3.17 -16.93
N GLY A 161 4.50 2.84 -16.35
CA GLY A 161 4.19 1.49 -15.86
C GLY A 161 4.80 1.15 -14.50
N GLU A 162 5.67 2.00 -13.94
CA GLU A 162 6.18 1.82 -12.59
C GLU A 162 5.32 2.57 -11.57
N TYR A 163 5.06 1.88 -10.47
CA TYR A 163 4.40 2.44 -9.30
C TYR A 163 5.11 2.01 -8.01
N ASP A 164 4.90 2.77 -6.94
CA ASP A 164 5.34 2.46 -5.59
C ASP A 164 4.17 2.54 -4.61
N LEU A 165 4.28 1.80 -3.52
CA LEU A 165 3.24 1.63 -2.52
C LEU A 165 3.81 1.86 -1.12
N ALA A 166 3.13 2.70 -0.35
CA ALA A 166 3.31 2.79 1.09
C ALA A 166 2.00 2.49 1.81
N GLY A 167 2.11 1.79 2.92
CA GLY A 167 1.01 1.41 3.79
C GLY A 167 1.20 2.05 5.17
N PHE A 168 0.09 2.31 5.83
CA PHE A 168 0.05 2.88 7.16
C PHE A 168 -1.00 2.13 7.97
N THR A 169 -0.59 1.48 9.05
CA THR A 169 -1.50 0.77 9.94
C THR A 169 -1.56 1.47 11.29
N VAL A 170 -2.74 1.42 11.90
CA VAL A 170 -2.90 1.74 13.32
C VAL A 170 -3.61 0.57 13.98
N GLY A 171 -3.05 0.13 15.10
CA GLY A 171 -3.64 -0.82 16.01
C GLY A 171 -3.88 -0.24 17.39
N LEU A 172 -4.67 -0.96 18.17
CA LEU A 172 -4.96 -0.66 19.57
C LEU A 172 -4.49 -1.80 20.46
N VAL A 173 -3.93 -1.45 21.61
CA VAL A 173 -3.54 -2.39 22.66
C VAL A 173 -3.88 -1.81 24.02
N GLU A 174 -4.24 -2.66 24.98
CA GLU A 174 -4.37 -2.25 26.39
C GLU A 174 -2.96 -2.03 26.97
N ARG A 175 -2.71 -0.93 27.69
CA ARG A 175 -1.37 -0.57 28.17
C ARG A 175 -0.66 -1.72 28.91
N ASN A 176 -1.39 -2.46 29.73
CA ASN A 176 -0.82 -3.55 30.54
C ASN A 176 -0.70 -4.89 29.79
N GLN A 177 -1.11 -4.95 28.52
CA GLN A 177 -1.00 -6.14 27.64
C GLN A 177 0.05 -5.97 26.54
N ILE A 178 0.79 -4.85 26.54
CA ILE A 178 1.87 -4.63 25.58
C ILE A 178 2.93 -5.72 25.76
N ILE A 179 3.30 -6.36 24.64
CA ILE A 179 4.36 -7.35 24.58
C ILE A 179 5.67 -6.64 24.24
N ASP A 180 6.62 -6.62 25.18
CA ASP A 180 7.91 -5.93 25.04
C ASP A 180 9.13 -6.87 25.15
N GLY A 181 8.88 -8.18 25.31
CA GLY A 181 9.92 -9.20 25.45
C GLY A 181 10.59 -9.24 26.84
N SER A 182 10.22 -8.40 27.80
CA SER A 182 10.83 -8.35 29.14
C SER A 182 10.58 -9.61 29.99
N GLN A 183 9.55 -10.39 29.64
CA GLN A 183 9.18 -11.63 30.33
C GLN A 183 9.89 -12.88 29.79
N VAL A 184 10.68 -12.76 28.71
CA VAL A 184 11.39 -13.90 28.11
C VAL A 184 12.50 -14.38 29.03
N GLN A 185 12.57 -15.69 29.25
CA GLN A 185 13.55 -16.32 30.15
C GLN A 185 14.07 -17.67 29.66
N ALA A 186 15.17 -18.13 30.26
CA ALA A 186 15.72 -19.44 29.96
C ALA A 186 14.71 -20.55 30.30
N GLY A 187 14.46 -21.43 29.34
CA GLY A 187 13.44 -22.48 29.44
C GLY A 187 12.19 -22.22 28.59
N ASP A 188 11.99 -21.00 28.10
CA ASP A 188 10.91 -20.69 27.17
C ASP A 188 11.10 -21.39 25.82
N HIS A 189 9.98 -21.70 25.15
CA HIS A 189 9.97 -22.38 23.86
C HIS A 189 9.77 -21.41 22.71
N LEU A 190 10.47 -21.64 21.60
CA LEU A 190 10.25 -20.94 20.35
C LEU A 190 9.24 -21.70 19.49
N ILE A 191 8.18 -21.02 19.09
CA ILE A 191 7.17 -21.54 18.15
C ILE A 191 7.23 -20.69 16.89
N GLY A 192 7.55 -21.32 15.76
CA GLY A 192 7.54 -20.68 14.44
C GLY A 192 6.21 -20.91 13.73
N LEU A 193 5.66 -19.85 13.12
CA LEU A 193 4.55 -19.96 12.18
C LEU A 193 5.13 -20.02 10.76
N ALA A 194 4.63 -20.95 9.94
CA ALA A 194 5.13 -21.13 8.58
C ALA A 194 4.86 -19.88 7.71
N SER A 195 5.83 -19.49 6.90
CA SER A 195 5.66 -18.46 5.88
C SER A 195 4.97 -19.03 4.62
N SER A 196 4.45 -18.15 3.76
CA SER A 196 3.95 -18.52 2.43
C SER A 196 5.07 -18.52 1.35
N GLY A 197 6.33 -18.37 1.77
CA GLY A 197 7.50 -18.21 0.91
C GLY A 197 8.42 -17.10 1.42
N LEU A 198 8.94 -16.28 0.49
CA LEU A 198 9.81 -15.12 0.77
C LEU A 198 9.08 -13.92 1.41
N HIS A 199 7.76 -13.97 1.48
CA HIS A 199 6.90 -12.84 1.88
C HIS A 199 7.20 -11.61 1.00
N SER A 200 7.67 -10.51 1.59
CA SER A 200 8.03 -9.28 0.87
C SER A 200 9.53 -8.93 0.95
N ASN A 201 10.37 -9.84 1.47
CA ASN A 201 11.79 -9.58 1.72
C ASN A 201 12.72 -10.39 0.80
N GLY A 202 13.92 -9.86 0.54
CA GLY A 202 14.97 -10.57 -0.20
C GLY A 202 14.83 -10.58 -1.73
N TYR A 203 13.81 -9.91 -2.29
CA TYR A 203 13.53 -9.93 -3.74
C TYR A 203 14.63 -9.29 -4.61
N SER A 204 15.45 -8.39 -4.05
CA SER A 204 16.64 -7.89 -4.74
C SER A 204 17.64 -9.01 -5.03
N LEU A 205 17.86 -9.89 -4.06
CA LEU A 205 18.75 -11.05 -4.21
C LEU A 205 18.12 -12.10 -5.14
N VAL A 206 16.82 -12.39 -4.98
CA VAL A 206 16.09 -13.30 -5.89
C VAL A 206 16.26 -12.88 -7.35
N ARG A 207 16.02 -11.60 -7.65
CA ARG A 207 16.19 -11.06 -9.00
C ARG A 207 17.64 -11.17 -9.48
N LYS A 208 18.62 -10.92 -8.60
CA LYS A 208 20.03 -11.05 -8.97
C LYS A 208 20.44 -12.50 -9.25
N ILE A 209 19.88 -13.46 -8.51
CA ILE A 209 20.10 -14.89 -8.76
C ILE A 209 19.55 -15.28 -10.13
N LEU A 210 18.33 -14.86 -10.48
CA LEU A 210 17.74 -15.14 -11.80
C LEU A 210 18.59 -14.54 -12.93
N GLU A 211 19.03 -13.29 -12.76
CA GLU A 211 19.88 -12.60 -13.74
C GLU A 211 21.24 -13.31 -13.95
N ILE A 212 21.91 -13.73 -12.88
CA ILE A 212 23.23 -14.38 -12.96
C ILE A 212 23.16 -15.75 -13.63
N ASN A 213 22.05 -16.48 -13.41
CA ASN A 213 21.86 -17.82 -13.94
C ASN A 213 21.14 -17.84 -15.30
N ASP A 214 20.79 -16.68 -15.86
CA ASP A 214 19.99 -16.56 -17.10
C ASP A 214 18.67 -17.34 -17.05
N GLU A 215 18.05 -17.39 -15.86
CA GLU A 215 16.83 -18.15 -15.63
C GLU A 215 15.59 -17.29 -15.89
N SER A 216 14.63 -17.86 -16.62
CA SER A 216 13.38 -17.18 -16.97
C SER A 216 12.32 -17.37 -15.89
N LEU A 217 11.59 -16.32 -15.55
CA LEU A 217 10.40 -16.40 -14.69
C LEU A 217 9.28 -17.29 -15.26
N ALA A 218 9.33 -17.61 -16.56
CA ALA A 218 8.40 -18.51 -17.23
C ALA A 218 8.86 -19.98 -17.22
N GLN A 219 10.03 -20.27 -16.68
CA GLN A 219 10.51 -21.64 -16.54
C GLN A 219 9.59 -22.41 -15.60
N PRO A 220 9.10 -23.60 -16.00
CA PRO A 220 8.35 -24.45 -15.08
C PRO A 220 9.23 -24.85 -13.91
N PHE A 221 8.67 -24.84 -12.69
CA PHE A 221 9.31 -25.50 -11.56
C PHE A 221 9.50 -26.98 -11.94
N GLY A 222 10.70 -27.52 -11.70
CA GLY A 222 11.01 -28.92 -12.01
C GLY A 222 10.05 -29.90 -11.32
N ASP A 223 9.97 -31.12 -11.87
CA ASP A 223 9.21 -32.23 -11.28
C ASP A 223 9.65 -32.56 -9.85
#